data_AF-A0A9Q0Z8M4-F1
#
_entry.id   AF-A0A9Q0Z8M4-F1
#
_cell.length_a   1.000
_cell.length_b   1.000
_cell.length_c   1.000
_cell.angle_alpha   90.00
_cell.angle_beta   90.00
_cell.angle_gamma   90.00
#
_symmetry.space_group_name_H-M   'P 1'
#
loop_
_entity.id
_entity.type
_entity.pdbx_description
1 polymer ?
#
loop_
_entity_poly.entity_id
_entity_poly.type
_entity_poly.pdbx_seq_one_letter_code
_entity_poly.pdbx_strand_id
1 'polypeptide(L)'
;MYGHVAKLAEEIKKGADSVEGVEVKLWQVPETLPEEVLGKMGAASKSDVPIIKPSDLTEADGFLFGFPTRFGMMAAQFKAFLDATGGLWGTQQLAGKPAGIFYSTASQGGGQETTALTAITQLVHHGMIFVPIGYTFGAGMFEMEQVKGGSPYGAGTYAGDGTRQPTDLELAQAFHQGKYFSGIAKKFEGTA
;
A
#
# COMPACT_ATOMS: atom_id res chain seq x y z
N MET A 1 -9.58 -7.67 5.33
CA MET A 1 -10.95 -7.65 5.90
C MET A 1 -12.03 -7.37 4.84
N TYR A 2 -12.09 -6.20 4.19
CA TYR A 2 -13.22 -5.86 3.30
C TYR A 2 -12.89 -5.70 1.80
N GLY A 3 -11.73 -6.17 1.32
CA GLY A 3 -11.38 -6.12 -0.12
C GLY A 3 -11.02 -4.75 -0.71
N HIS A 4 -11.34 -3.62 -0.06
CA HIS A 4 -11.02 -2.26 -0.57
C HIS A 4 -9.55 -2.05 -0.93
N VAL A 5 -8.64 -2.46 -0.06
CA VAL A 5 -7.19 -2.37 -0.32
C VAL A 5 -6.77 -3.30 -1.45
N ALA A 6 -7.39 -4.47 -1.59
CA ALA A 6 -7.11 -5.39 -2.70
C ALA A 6 -7.53 -4.77 -4.04
N LYS A 7 -8.70 -4.12 -4.10
CA LYS A 7 -9.15 -3.38 -5.29
C LYS A 7 -8.19 -2.24 -5.66
N LEU A 8 -7.71 -1.47 -4.69
CA LEU A 8 -6.66 -0.47 -4.95
C LEU A 8 -5.36 -1.13 -5.42
N ALA A 9 -4.96 -2.26 -4.84
CA ALA A 9 -3.74 -2.97 -5.21
C ALA A 9 -3.80 -3.50 -6.66
N GLU A 10 -4.95 -4.02 -7.09
CA GLU A 10 -5.17 -4.43 -8.48
C GLU A 10 -5.05 -3.24 -9.44
N GLU A 11 -5.61 -2.09 -9.09
CA GLU A 11 -5.55 -0.89 -9.93
C GLU A 11 -4.14 -0.28 -9.97
N ILE A 12 -3.45 -0.26 -8.83
CA ILE A 12 -2.02 0.06 -8.73
C ILE A 12 -1.20 -0.88 -9.62
N LYS A 13 -1.48 -2.18 -9.59
CA LYS A 13 -0.80 -3.16 -10.44
C LYS A 13 -0.99 -2.83 -11.92
N LYS A 14 -2.21 -2.51 -12.38
CA LYS A 14 -2.46 -2.08 -13.77
C LYS A 14 -1.62 -0.85 -14.13
N GLY A 15 -1.53 0.12 -13.22
CA GLY A 15 -0.69 1.31 -13.40
C GLY A 15 0.78 0.97 -13.55
N ALA A 16 1.30 0.11 -12.67
CA ALA A 16 2.68 -0.33 -12.67
C ALA A 16 3.02 -1.19 -13.90
N ASP A 17 2.16 -2.14 -14.28
CA ASP A 17 2.32 -2.99 -15.48
C ASP A 17 2.32 -2.17 -16.79
N SER A 18 1.80 -0.94 -16.77
CA SER A 18 1.84 -0.05 -17.93
C SER A 18 3.23 0.55 -18.21
N VAL A 19 4.19 0.34 -17.30
CA VAL A 19 5.57 0.80 -17.45
C VAL A 19 6.42 -0.31 -18.07
N GLU A 20 6.98 -0.04 -19.26
CA GLU A 20 7.81 -1.00 -19.98
C GLU A 20 9.01 -1.47 -19.15
N GLY A 21 9.25 -2.78 -19.12
CA GLY A 21 10.36 -3.40 -18.39
C GLY A 21 10.13 -3.52 -16.88
N VAL A 22 8.91 -3.28 -16.38
CA VAL A 22 8.56 -3.51 -14.98
C VAL A 22 7.74 -4.79 -14.86
N GLU A 23 8.16 -5.69 -13.96
CA GLU A 23 7.38 -6.85 -13.55
C GLU A 23 6.71 -6.56 -12.20
N VAL A 24 5.40 -6.81 -12.08
CA VAL A 24 4.63 -6.53 -10.86
C VAL A 24 4.00 -7.80 -10.32
N LYS A 25 4.32 -8.13 -9.06
CA LYS A 25 3.72 -9.24 -8.31
C LYS A 25 2.86 -8.70 -7.17
N LEU A 26 1.65 -9.25 -7.03
CA LEU A 26 0.81 -9.00 -5.87
C LEU A 26 1.06 -10.05 -4.80
N TRP A 27 1.13 -9.58 -3.56
CA TRP A 27 1.31 -10.41 -2.39
C TRP A 27 0.41 -9.95 -1.26
N GLN A 28 0.09 -10.87 -0.35
CA GLN A 28 -0.67 -10.60 0.86
C GLN A 28 0.17 -10.95 2.09
N VAL A 29 0.12 -10.11 3.14
CA VAL A 29 0.77 -10.42 4.42
C VAL A 29 -0.01 -11.52 5.17
N PRO A 30 0.67 -12.35 5.99
CA PRO A 30 0.00 -13.36 6.80
C PRO A 30 -1.10 -12.78 7.69
N GLU A 31 -2.22 -13.50 7.79
CA GLU A 31 -3.28 -13.18 8.74
C GLU A 31 -2.86 -13.55 10.16
N THR A 32 -3.25 -12.73 11.14
CA THR A 32 -2.91 -12.91 12.57
C THR A 32 -4.13 -13.20 13.43
N LEU A 33 -5.33 -12.91 12.94
CA LEU A 33 -6.57 -13.20 13.65
C LEU A 33 -7.00 -14.66 13.42
N PRO A 34 -7.54 -15.33 14.46
CA PRO A 34 -8.15 -16.65 14.30
C PRO A 34 -9.33 -16.62 13.32
N GLU A 35 -9.56 -17.72 12.61
CA GLU A 35 -10.63 -17.86 11.62
C GLU A 35 -12.03 -17.57 12.22
N GLU A 36 -12.27 -17.97 13.47
CA GLU A 36 -13.52 -17.66 14.19
C GLU A 36 -13.75 -16.15 14.32
N VAL A 37 -12.69 -15.39 14.64
CA VAL A 37 -12.75 -13.93 14.78
C VAL A 37 -13.02 -13.30 13.41
N LEU A 38 -12.34 -13.78 12.37
CA LEU A 38 -12.57 -13.31 11.00
C LEU A 38 -14.01 -13.54 10.54
N GLY A 39 -14.58 -14.72 10.85
CA GLY A 39 -15.97 -15.04 10.58
C GLY A 39 -16.94 -14.07 11.25
N LYS A 40 -16.72 -13.75 12.53
CA LYS A 40 -17.53 -12.77 13.27
C LYS A 40 -17.41 -11.34 12.74
N MET A 41 -16.27 -11.00 12.14
CA MET A 41 -16.02 -9.69 11.54
C MET A 41 -16.55 -9.56 10.10
N GLY A 42 -17.11 -10.62 9.53
CA GLY A 42 -17.54 -10.62 8.12
C GLY A 42 -16.38 -10.38 7.17
N ALA A 43 -15.19 -10.92 7.50
CA ALA A 43 -14.04 -10.82 6.62
C ALA A 43 -14.35 -11.50 5.26
N ALA A 44 -13.92 -10.85 4.17
CA ALA A 44 -14.00 -11.43 2.83
C ALA A 44 -13.31 -12.80 2.76
N SER A 45 -13.75 -13.61 1.79
CA SER A 45 -13.15 -14.92 1.50
C SER A 45 -11.65 -14.80 1.21
N LYS A 46 -10.92 -15.90 1.41
CA LYS A 46 -9.49 -15.97 1.10
C LYS A 46 -9.25 -15.58 -0.37
N SER A 47 -8.21 -14.77 -0.57
CA SER A 47 -7.72 -14.37 -1.88
C SER A 47 -6.81 -15.46 -2.46
N ASP A 48 -6.74 -15.55 -3.78
CA ASP A 48 -5.74 -16.38 -4.48
C ASP A 48 -4.35 -15.71 -4.53
N VAL A 49 -4.25 -14.45 -4.04
CA VAL A 49 -2.98 -13.73 -3.92
C VAL A 49 -2.07 -14.47 -2.94
N PRO A 50 -0.82 -14.81 -3.35
CA PRO A 50 0.08 -15.59 -2.52
C PRO A 50 0.52 -14.82 -1.27
N ILE A 51 0.84 -15.56 -0.20
CA ILE A 51 1.31 -15.01 1.06
C ILE A 51 2.82 -14.74 0.99
N ILE A 52 3.24 -13.52 1.28
CA ILE A 52 4.65 -13.13 1.28
C ILE A 52 5.34 -13.51 2.60
N LYS A 53 6.59 -13.96 2.50
CA LYS A 53 7.50 -14.11 3.64
C LYS A 53 8.45 -12.91 3.70
N PRO A 54 8.94 -12.53 4.89
CA PRO A 54 9.93 -11.45 5.02
C PRO A 54 11.11 -11.58 4.05
N SER A 55 11.66 -12.80 3.90
CA SER A 55 12.76 -13.07 2.98
C SER A 55 12.47 -12.70 1.53
N ASP A 56 11.21 -12.80 1.08
CA ASP A 56 10.86 -12.57 -0.31
C ASP A 56 10.94 -11.08 -0.68
N LEU A 57 11.04 -10.18 0.32
CA LEU A 57 11.27 -8.75 0.08
C LEU A 57 12.61 -8.50 -0.62
N THR A 58 13.62 -9.36 -0.46
CA THR A 58 14.93 -9.14 -1.09
C THR A 58 14.89 -9.20 -2.61
N GLU A 59 13.92 -9.94 -3.15
CA GLU A 59 13.78 -10.24 -4.58
C GLU A 59 13.18 -9.09 -5.39
N ALA A 60 12.60 -8.07 -4.75
CA ALA A 60 11.96 -6.96 -5.44
C ALA A 60 12.82 -5.70 -5.37
N ASP A 61 12.82 -4.90 -6.44
CA ASP A 61 13.59 -3.65 -6.50
C ASP A 61 12.86 -2.48 -5.81
N GLY A 62 11.55 -2.58 -5.63
CA GLY A 62 10.75 -1.60 -4.92
C GLY A 62 9.38 -2.13 -4.51
N PHE A 63 8.72 -1.40 -3.61
CA PHE A 63 7.51 -1.86 -2.94
C PHE A 63 6.39 -0.81 -2.95
N LEU A 64 5.16 -1.27 -3.15
CA LEU A 64 3.95 -0.49 -2.80
C LEU A 64 3.22 -1.25 -1.69
N PHE A 65 3.20 -0.67 -0.49
CA PHE A 65 2.62 -1.29 0.69
C PHE A 65 1.20 -0.80 0.93
N GLY A 66 0.26 -1.75 0.93
CA GLY A 66 -1.17 -1.49 1.06
C GLY A 66 -1.75 -2.04 2.35
N PHE A 67 -2.43 -1.22 3.16
CA PHE A 67 -3.11 -1.71 4.36
C PHE A 67 -4.31 -0.85 4.77
N PRO A 68 -5.35 -1.45 5.39
CA PRO A 68 -6.44 -0.69 5.97
C PRO A 68 -5.94 0.02 7.24
N THR A 69 -6.44 1.22 7.49
CA THR A 69 -6.12 1.95 8.72
C THR A 69 -6.65 1.20 9.95
N ARG A 70 -5.89 1.28 11.04
CA ARG A 70 -6.33 0.99 12.40
C ARG A 70 -5.93 2.18 13.27
N PHE A 71 -6.90 3.08 13.47
CA PHE A 71 -6.73 4.28 14.29
C PHE A 71 -5.55 5.17 13.86
N GLY A 72 -5.38 5.36 12.55
CA GLY A 72 -4.29 6.18 12.00
C GLY A 72 -2.94 5.46 11.90
N MET A 73 -2.93 4.14 12.03
CA MET A 73 -1.76 3.28 11.84
C MET A 73 -2.06 2.12 10.88
N MET A 74 -1.03 1.39 10.48
CA MET A 74 -1.19 0.13 9.75
C MET A 74 -1.92 -0.93 10.59
N ALA A 75 -2.54 -1.90 9.92
CA ALA A 75 -3.13 -3.05 10.59
C ALA A 75 -2.08 -3.93 11.28
N ALA A 76 -2.46 -4.59 12.37
CA ALA A 76 -1.56 -5.40 13.18
C ALA A 76 -0.85 -6.52 12.39
N GLN A 77 -1.54 -7.10 11.40
CA GLN A 77 -1.00 -8.07 10.45
C GLN A 77 0.23 -7.53 9.73
N PHE A 78 0.13 -6.28 9.24
CA PHE A 78 1.21 -5.62 8.52
C PHE A 78 2.36 -5.27 9.45
N LYS A 79 2.04 -4.79 10.66
CA LYS A 79 3.05 -4.51 11.68
C LYS A 79 3.82 -5.77 12.09
N ALA A 80 3.13 -6.89 12.30
CA ALA A 80 3.74 -8.17 12.62
C ALA A 80 4.66 -8.68 11.49
N PHE A 81 4.23 -8.52 10.23
CA PHE A 81 5.07 -8.84 9.06
C PHE A 81 6.36 -8.02 9.06
N LEU A 82 6.27 -6.70 9.27
CA LEU A 82 7.45 -5.84 9.36
C LEU A 82 8.32 -6.14 10.59
N ASP A 83 7.74 -6.51 11.72
CA ASP A 83 8.51 -6.90 12.91
C ASP A 83 9.35 -8.16 12.68
N ALA A 84 8.92 -9.04 11.77
CA ALA A 84 9.67 -10.22 11.35
C ALA A 84 10.83 -9.90 10.37
N THR A 85 11.06 -8.63 10.01
CA THR A 85 12.13 -8.22 9.08
C THR A 85 13.43 -7.79 9.79
N GLY A 86 13.55 -8.01 11.11
CA GLY A 86 14.73 -7.60 11.88
C GLY A 86 16.07 -8.15 11.35
N GLY A 87 16.07 -9.35 10.76
CA GLY A 87 17.26 -9.90 10.09
C GLY A 87 17.66 -9.09 8.86
N LEU A 88 16.70 -8.76 7.99
CA LEU A 88 16.91 -7.94 6.78
C LEU A 88 17.45 -6.56 7.15
N TRP A 89 16.87 -5.96 8.21
CA TRP A 89 17.32 -4.69 8.78
C TRP A 89 18.78 -4.79 9.24
N GLY A 90 19.12 -5.82 10.02
CA GLY A 90 20.49 -6.00 10.53
C GLY A 90 21.53 -6.13 9.41
N THR A 91 21.15 -6.64 8.25
CA THR A 91 21.99 -6.78 7.06
C THR A 91 21.78 -5.69 6.00
N GLN A 92 20.93 -4.69 6.26
CA GLN A 92 20.62 -3.58 5.36
C GLN A 92 20.09 -4.00 3.97
N GLN A 93 19.44 -5.17 3.86
CA GLN A 93 19.04 -5.75 2.57
C GLN A 93 17.93 -4.98 1.85
N LEU A 94 17.21 -4.10 2.56
CA LEU A 94 16.16 -3.25 1.98
C LEU A 94 16.61 -1.81 1.76
N ALA A 95 17.86 -1.47 2.13
CA ALA A 95 18.36 -0.11 1.99
C ALA A 95 18.42 0.30 0.51
N GLY A 96 18.08 1.56 0.23
CA GLY A 96 18.06 2.12 -1.13
C GLY A 96 16.85 1.70 -1.98
N LYS A 97 16.13 0.64 -1.62
CA LYS A 97 14.94 0.20 -2.37
C LYS A 97 13.80 1.23 -2.24
N PRO A 98 13.18 1.70 -3.33
CA PRO A 98 12.04 2.59 -3.27
C PRO A 98 10.81 1.95 -2.66
N ALA A 99 10.05 2.71 -1.88
CA ALA A 99 8.82 2.25 -1.26
C ALA A 99 7.73 3.33 -1.26
N GLY A 100 6.51 2.97 -1.65
CA GLY A 100 5.32 3.82 -1.55
C GLY A 100 4.24 3.16 -0.70
N ILE A 101 3.22 3.92 -0.32
CA ILE A 101 2.16 3.47 0.60
C ILE A 101 0.79 3.79 0.02
N PHE A 102 -0.19 2.90 0.22
CA PHE A 102 -1.60 3.15 -0.07
C PHE A 102 -2.49 2.52 1.01
N TYR A 103 -3.72 3.01 1.17
CA TYR A 103 -4.51 2.66 2.35
C TYR A 103 -6.02 2.76 2.13
N SER A 104 -6.78 2.29 3.11
CA SER A 104 -8.23 2.48 3.17
C SER A 104 -8.65 2.90 4.57
N THR A 105 -9.53 3.90 4.67
CA THR A 105 -10.12 4.37 5.93
C THR A 105 -11.63 4.25 5.90
N ALA A 106 -12.28 4.27 7.07
CA ALA A 106 -13.75 4.32 7.13
C ALA A 106 -14.27 5.73 6.80
N SER A 107 -13.66 6.77 7.37
CA SER A 107 -14.14 8.15 7.31
C SER A 107 -13.10 9.12 6.75
N GLN A 108 -13.55 10.34 6.42
CA GLN A 108 -12.74 11.38 5.75
C GLN A 108 -11.48 11.75 6.51
N GLY A 109 -11.60 12.02 7.82
CA GLY A 109 -10.47 12.36 8.70
C GLY A 109 -9.87 11.18 9.47
N GLY A 110 -10.38 9.96 9.25
CA GLY A 110 -10.05 8.77 10.04
C GLY A 110 -8.68 8.15 9.75
N GLY A 111 -7.68 8.97 9.42
CA GLY A 111 -6.30 8.53 9.19
C GLY A 111 -5.86 8.48 7.72
N GLN A 112 -6.46 9.29 6.83
CA GLN A 112 -6.04 9.36 5.42
C GLN A 112 -4.63 9.90 5.22
N GLU A 113 -4.06 10.55 6.23
CA GLU A 113 -2.68 11.04 6.17
C GLU A 113 -1.81 10.33 7.20
N THR A 114 -2.31 10.24 8.44
CA THR A 114 -1.55 9.67 9.57
C THR A 114 -1.22 8.19 9.39
N THR A 115 -2.05 7.42 8.69
CA THR A 115 -1.77 6.00 8.40
C THR A 115 -0.49 5.84 7.58
N ALA A 116 -0.27 6.70 6.59
CA ALA A 116 0.97 6.73 5.83
C ALA A 116 2.12 7.33 6.67
N LEU A 117 1.87 8.47 7.33
CA LEU A 117 2.89 9.16 8.14
C LEU A 117 3.53 8.25 9.20
N THR A 118 2.70 7.48 9.91
CA THR A 118 3.18 6.55 10.94
C THR A 118 3.90 5.34 10.33
N ALA A 119 3.50 4.89 9.14
CA ALA A 119 4.13 3.78 8.44
C ALA A 119 5.50 4.14 7.82
N ILE A 120 5.71 5.40 7.42
CA ILE A 120 7.00 5.89 6.90
C ILE A 120 8.15 5.60 7.87
N THR A 121 7.90 5.62 9.17
CA THR A 121 8.92 5.28 10.19
C THR A 121 9.57 3.92 9.93
N GLN A 122 8.79 2.92 9.50
CA GLN A 122 9.30 1.59 9.18
C GLN A 122 10.20 1.60 7.94
N LEU A 123 9.85 2.40 6.93
CA LEU A 123 10.63 2.54 5.71
C LEU A 123 12.00 3.17 6.01
N VAL A 124 11.99 4.26 6.77
CA VAL A 124 13.21 5.00 7.12
C VAL A 124 14.17 4.15 7.94
N HIS A 125 13.68 3.36 8.90
CA HIS A 125 14.54 2.47 9.69
C HIS A 125 15.21 1.36 8.87
N HIS A 126 14.58 0.92 7.78
CA HIS A 126 15.17 -0.02 6.81
C HIS A 126 16.07 0.64 5.76
N GLY A 127 16.19 1.97 5.77
CA GLY A 127 16.93 2.70 4.74
C GLY A 127 16.24 2.72 3.37
N MET A 128 14.94 2.40 3.30
CA MET A 128 14.16 2.48 2.07
C MET A 128 13.89 3.94 1.68
N ILE A 129 13.77 4.19 0.37
CA ILE A 129 13.48 5.54 -0.16
C ILE A 129 11.98 5.70 -0.28
N PHE A 130 11.37 6.55 0.55
CA PHE A 130 9.94 6.83 0.44
C PHE A 130 9.63 7.65 -0.82
N VAL A 131 8.79 7.11 -1.69
CA VAL A 131 8.30 7.76 -2.92
C VAL A 131 6.82 8.13 -2.73
N PRO A 132 6.50 9.41 -2.43
CA PRO A 132 5.12 9.87 -2.33
C PRO A 132 4.50 10.05 -3.72
N ILE A 133 3.15 10.11 -3.78
CA ILE A 133 2.47 10.60 -5.00
C ILE A 133 2.73 12.09 -5.18
N GLY A 134 2.76 12.86 -4.08
CA GLY A 134 2.73 14.31 -4.13
C GLY A 134 1.46 14.80 -4.84
N TYR A 135 1.57 15.89 -5.58
CA TYR A 135 0.48 16.44 -6.39
C TYR A 135 0.53 15.96 -7.86
N THR A 136 1.27 14.89 -8.15
CA THR A 136 1.53 14.46 -9.54
C THR A 136 0.31 13.91 -10.27
N PHE A 137 -0.78 13.57 -9.55
CA PHE A 137 -2.08 13.20 -10.14
C PHE A 137 -2.88 14.43 -10.65
N GLY A 138 -2.28 15.62 -10.66
CA GLY A 138 -2.81 16.80 -11.33
C GLY A 138 -4.14 17.27 -10.73
N ALA A 139 -5.09 17.63 -11.60
CA ALA A 139 -6.40 18.16 -11.20
C ALA A 139 -7.14 17.27 -10.20
N GLY A 140 -6.96 15.95 -10.27
CA GLY A 140 -7.57 15.00 -9.32
C GLY A 140 -7.09 15.16 -7.87
N MET A 141 -5.99 15.90 -7.62
CA MET A 141 -5.53 16.25 -6.28
C MET A 141 -6.21 17.50 -5.71
N PHE A 142 -6.83 18.32 -6.56
CA PHE A 142 -7.53 19.56 -6.21
C PHE A 142 -9.06 19.42 -6.29
N GLU A 143 -9.56 18.21 -6.54
CA GLU A 143 -10.99 17.91 -6.58
C GLU A 143 -11.64 18.12 -5.20
N MET A 144 -12.75 18.86 -5.15
CA MET A 144 -13.43 19.30 -3.93
C MET A 144 -14.95 19.07 -3.93
N GLU A 145 -15.54 18.69 -5.07
CA GLU A 145 -16.98 18.47 -5.22
C GLU A 145 -17.38 17.03 -4.84
N GLN A 146 -16.44 16.09 -4.93
CA GLN A 146 -16.66 14.68 -4.60
C GLN A 146 -15.80 14.22 -3.42
N VAL A 147 -16.43 13.48 -2.49
CA VAL A 147 -15.70 12.82 -1.40
C VAL A 147 -14.82 11.71 -1.98
N LYS A 148 -13.49 11.92 -1.92
CA LYS A 148 -12.48 10.99 -2.42
C LYS A 148 -11.39 10.74 -1.40
N GLY A 149 -10.89 9.53 -1.38
CA GLY A 149 -9.74 9.17 -0.58
C GLY A 149 -8.41 9.60 -1.20
N GLY A 150 -7.33 9.30 -0.47
CA GLY A 150 -5.96 9.58 -0.87
C GLY A 150 -5.47 10.97 -0.47
N SER A 151 -4.16 11.11 -0.48
CA SER A 151 -3.45 12.33 -0.07
C SER A 151 -2.10 12.38 -0.82
N PRO A 152 -1.30 13.45 -0.67
CA PRO A 152 0.04 13.49 -1.24
C PRO A 152 0.95 12.34 -0.77
N TYR A 153 0.64 11.70 0.36
CA TYR A 153 1.39 10.56 0.89
C TYR A 153 1.15 9.25 0.12
N GLY A 154 0.04 9.12 -0.62
CA GLY A 154 -0.35 7.86 -1.23
C GLY A 154 -1.83 7.81 -1.63
N ALA A 155 -2.19 6.86 -2.50
CA ALA A 155 -3.57 6.67 -2.91
C ALA A 155 -4.36 6.10 -1.73
N GLY A 156 -5.64 6.44 -1.67
CA GLY A 156 -6.50 5.97 -0.59
C GLY A 156 -7.94 5.88 -1.02
N THR A 157 -8.73 5.11 -0.26
CA THR A 157 -10.16 4.94 -0.50
C THR A 157 -10.95 4.92 0.80
N TYR A 158 -12.18 5.42 0.76
CA TYR A 158 -13.12 5.32 1.87
C TYR A 158 -13.98 4.06 1.77
N ALA A 159 -13.97 3.26 2.84
CA ALA A 159 -14.84 2.10 3.01
C ALA A 159 -16.21 2.45 3.63
N GLY A 160 -16.35 3.63 4.24
CA GLY A 160 -17.57 3.97 5.00
C GLY A 160 -17.79 3.01 6.17
N ASP A 161 -18.99 2.45 6.25
CA ASP A 161 -19.37 1.36 7.15
C ASP A 161 -18.88 -0.04 6.67
N GLY A 162 -18.10 -0.09 5.59
CA GLY A 162 -17.65 -1.30 4.92
C GLY A 162 -18.36 -1.54 3.58
N THR A 163 -19.43 -0.81 3.27
CA THR A 163 -20.20 -1.00 2.03
C THR A 163 -19.71 -0.13 0.86
N ARG A 164 -19.17 1.07 1.12
CA ARG A 164 -18.70 1.99 0.08
C ARG A 164 -17.48 1.42 -0.64
N GLN A 165 -17.59 1.25 -1.95
CA GLN A 165 -16.48 0.78 -2.79
C GLN A 165 -15.60 1.93 -3.27
N PRO A 166 -14.34 1.64 -3.69
CA PRO A 166 -13.49 2.67 -4.29
C PRO A 166 -14.18 3.31 -5.49
N THR A 167 -14.13 4.64 -5.57
CA THR A 167 -14.70 5.38 -6.71
C THR A 167 -13.75 5.38 -7.90
N ASP A 168 -14.25 5.71 -9.08
CA ASP A 168 -13.41 5.83 -10.29
C ASP A 168 -12.26 6.82 -10.11
N LEU A 169 -12.48 7.91 -9.35
CA LEU A 169 -11.44 8.89 -9.05
C LEU A 169 -10.36 8.34 -8.12
N GLU A 170 -10.74 7.55 -7.11
CA GLU A 170 -9.80 6.88 -6.19
C GLU A 170 -9.00 5.79 -6.94
N LEU A 171 -9.66 5.05 -7.84
CA LEU A 171 -9.05 4.05 -8.71
C LEU A 171 -8.08 4.70 -9.71
N ALA A 172 -8.45 5.82 -10.33
CA ALA A 172 -7.57 6.57 -11.21
C ALA A 172 -6.32 7.10 -10.48
N GLN A 173 -6.46 7.54 -9.22
CA GLN A 173 -5.31 7.93 -8.40
C GLN A 173 -4.40 6.72 -8.08
N ALA A 174 -4.98 5.56 -7.79
CA ALA A 174 -4.26 4.30 -7.58
C ALA A 174 -3.49 3.85 -8.83
N PHE A 175 -4.14 3.86 -10.00
CA PHE A 175 -3.47 3.62 -11.29
C PHE A 175 -2.29 4.58 -11.49
N HIS A 176 -2.51 5.87 -11.25
CA HIS A 176 -1.46 6.88 -11.36
C HIS A 176 -0.30 6.59 -10.40
N GLN A 177 -0.57 6.26 -9.14
CA GLN A 177 0.46 5.89 -8.17
C GLN A 177 1.31 4.72 -8.67
N GLY A 178 0.68 3.65 -9.15
CA GLY A 178 1.38 2.48 -9.67
C GLY A 178 2.32 2.83 -10.82
N LYS A 179 1.84 3.62 -11.79
CA LYS A 179 2.62 4.07 -12.94
C LYS A 179 3.77 4.99 -12.52
N TYR A 180 3.46 6.00 -11.72
CA TYR A 180 4.44 7.00 -11.26
C TYR A 180 5.54 6.35 -10.41
N PHE A 181 5.16 5.56 -9.41
CA PHE A 181 6.09 4.84 -8.55
C PHE A 181 7.02 3.95 -9.36
N SER A 182 6.48 3.13 -10.27
CA SER A 182 7.27 2.18 -11.04
C SER A 182 8.25 2.87 -11.99
N GLY A 183 7.84 4.00 -12.60
CA GLY A 183 8.74 4.83 -13.40
C GLY A 183 9.88 5.48 -12.59
N ILE A 184 9.68 5.71 -11.29
CA ILE A 184 10.74 6.12 -10.37
C ILE A 184 11.60 4.93 -9.95
N ALA A 185 10.98 3.81 -9.55
CA ALA A 185 11.67 2.61 -9.08
C ALA A 185 12.65 2.06 -10.12
N LYS A 186 12.25 2.05 -11.40
CA LYS A 186 13.12 1.66 -12.53
C LYS A 186 14.42 2.47 -12.61
N LYS A 187 14.46 3.70 -12.11
CA LYS A 187 15.69 4.53 -12.12
C LYS A 187 16.71 4.11 -11.06
N PHE A 188 16.29 3.28 -10.10
CA PHE A 188 17.14 2.75 -9.04
C PHE A 188 17.63 1.33 -9.33
N GLU A 189 17.18 0.71 -10.43
CA GLU A 189 17.64 -0.60 -10.89
C GLU A 189 19.17 -0.58 -11.07
N GLY A 190 19.88 -1.46 -10.35
CA GLY A 190 21.34 -1.56 -10.38
C GLY A 190 22.11 -0.56 -9.50
N THR A 191 21.45 0.22 -8.64
CA THR A 191 22.10 1.16 -7.70
C THR A 191 22.19 0.67 -6.25
N ALA A 192 21.65 -0.54 -5.97
CA ALA A 192 21.72 -1.21 -4.67
C ALA A 192 22.77 -2.34 -4.67
#